data_AF-A0A844F805-F1
#
_entry.id   AF-A0A844F805-F1
#
_cell.length_a   1.000
_cell.length_b   1.000
_cell.length_c   1.000
_cell.angle_alpha   90.00
_cell.angle_beta   90.00
_cell.angle_gamma   90.00
#
_symmetry.space_group_name_H-M   'P 1'
#
loop_
_entity.id
_entity.type
_entity.pdbx_description
1 polymer ?
#
loop_
_entity_poly.entity_id
_entity_poly.type
_entity_poly.pdbx_seq_one_letter_code
_entity_poly.pdbx_strand_id
1 'polypeptide(L)'
;MMQFFDRKGLKGVLSILLLGIAVLVFQGDAEASGGTKIHFISLNSTTDAILLESNGQYGMVDSGEDWDYPDGEEYELREGVTIGIGYEQQVIHYLEQLGVEKLDFYIATHSHSDHIGSGDEILRHFPTDRLYINEYKDEYLYDGHKTDPNDPYYVERTTGDRLWDNQYVYDCMIETAKEQGTEIITNLDNPENEQYLSFKPANKKSIVN
;
A
#
# COMPACT_ATOMS: atom_id res chain seq x y z
N MET A 1 0.60 79.20 -15.72
CA MET A 1 0.23 78.23 -16.76
C MET A 1 0.47 76.84 -16.19
N MET A 2 -0.59 76.20 -15.68
CA MET A 2 -0.52 74.90 -15.00
C MET A 2 -0.44 73.79 -16.07
N GLN A 3 0.64 73.00 -16.07
CA GLN A 3 0.75 71.83 -16.96
C GLN A 3 -0.21 70.75 -16.45
N PHE A 4 -1.17 70.40 -17.29
CA PHE A 4 -2.07 69.27 -17.09
C PHE A 4 -1.27 67.97 -17.26
N PHE A 5 -1.08 67.23 -16.17
CA PHE A 5 -0.67 65.83 -16.26
C PHE A 5 -1.83 65.00 -16.84
N ASP A 6 -1.57 64.36 -17.97
CA ASP A 6 -2.50 63.47 -18.65
C ASP A 6 -2.80 62.24 -17.78
N ARG A 7 -4.02 62.19 -17.23
CA ARG A 7 -4.52 61.11 -16.36
C ARG A 7 -4.73 59.78 -17.09
N LYS A 8 -4.57 59.71 -18.42
CA LYS A 8 -4.77 58.47 -19.19
C LYS A 8 -3.56 57.54 -19.15
N GLY A 9 -2.34 58.07 -19.01
CA GLY A 9 -1.12 57.24 -18.89
C GLY A 9 -0.98 56.53 -17.53
N LEU A 10 -1.51 57.12 -16.46
CA LEU A 10 -1.31 56.60 -15.10
C LEU A 10 -2.16 55.35 -14.80
N LYS A 11 -3.31 55.19 -15.47
CA LYS A 11 -4.18 54.01 -15.29
C LYS A 11 -3.63 52.75 -15.98
N GLY A 12 -2.97 52.90 -17.13
CA GLY A 12 -2.36 51.78 -17.84
C GLY A 12 -1.14 51.21 -17.12
N VAL A 13 -0.34 52.08 -16.49
CA VAL A 13 0.87 51.68 -15.76
C VAL A 13 0.53 50.97 -14.43
N LEU A 14 -0.54 51.38 -13.73
CA LEU A 14 -0.97 50.73 -12.49
C LEU A 14 -1.54 49.32 -12.70
N SER A 15 -2.27 49.09 -13.80
CA SER A 15 -2.87 47.79 -14.12
C SER A 15 -1.82 46.75 -14.53
N ILE A 16 -0.74 47.16 -15.20
CA ILE A 16 0.37 46.27 -15.56
C ILE A 16 1.17 45.88 -14.30
N LEU A 17 1.31 46.78 -13.33
CA LEU A 17 1.98 46.51 -12.06
C LEU A 17 1.19 45.52 -11.17
N LEU A 18 -0.14 45.65 -11.11
CA LEU A 18 -1.02 44.73 -10.38
C LEU A 18 -1.07 43.33 -11.01
N LEU A 19 -1.05 43.24 -12.35
CA LEU A 19 -0.99 41.96 -13.04
C LEU A 19 0.38 41.29 -12.86
N GLY A 20 1.46 42.06 -12.86
CA GLY A 20 2.81 41.56 -12.57
C GLY A 20 2.99 41.06 -11.14
N ILE A 21 2.37 41.73 -10.16
CA ILE A 21 2.35 41.28 -8.75
C ILE A 21 1.47 40.04 -8.59
N ALA A 22 0.32 39.95 -9.28
CA ALA A 22 -0.50 38.74 -9.25
C ALA A 22 0.22 37.52 -9.86
N VAL A 23 1.02 37.71 -10.92
CA VAL A 23 1.85 36.64 -11.52
C VAL A 23 3.04 36.25 -10.63
N LEU A 24 3.55 37.17 -9.79
CA LEU A 24 4.61 36.87 -8.83
C LEU A 24 4.11 36.13 -7.57
N VAL A 25 2.83 36.22 -7.24
CA VAL A 25 2.23 35.53 -6.07
C VAL A 25 1.80 34.08 -6.38
N PHE A 26 1.79 33.69 -7.66
CA PHE A 26 1.57 32.32 -8.11
C PHE A 26 2.86 31.62 -8.55
N GLN A 27 4.02 32.02 -8.02
CA GLN A 27 5.14 31.10 -7.92
C GLN A 27 4.89 30.25 -6.68
N GLY A 28 3.94 29.31 -6.78
CA GLY A 28 3.99 28.15 -5.90
C GLY A 28 5.36 27.53 -6.10
N ASP A 29 6.10 27.37 -5.03
CA ASP A 29 7.41 26.74 -5.08
C ASP A 29 7.27 25.43 -5.86
N ALA A 30 7.86 25.40 -7.05
CA ALA A 30 8.05 24.15 -7.75
C ALA A 30 9.13 23.40 -6.96
N GLU A 31 8.71 22.70 -5.91
CA GLU A 31 9.47 21.62 -5.29
C GLU A 31 9.71 20.56 -6.37
N ALA A 32 10.79 20.69 -7.14
CA ALA A 32 11.48 19.52 -7.65
C ALA A 32 12.35 19.04 -6.47
N SER A 33 12.12 17.89 -5.86
CA SER A 33 12.04 16.53 -6.41
C SER A 33 11.56 15.64 -5.26
N GLY A 34 10.43 14.92 -5.37
CA GLY A 34 9.95 14.05 -4.29
C GLY A 34 11.06 13.11 -3.84
N GLY A 35 11.52 13.26 -2.59
CA GLY A 35 12.64 12.49 -2.05
C GLY A 35 12.34 11.00 -2.04
N THR A 36 13.39 10.17 -1.98
CA THR A 36 13.21 8.74 -1.71
C THR A 36 13.21 8.53 -0.20
N LYS A 37 12.14 7.94 0.34
CA LYS A 37 11.97 7.65 1.76
C LYS A 37 11.47 6.23 1.95
N ILE A 38 11.81 5.67 3.11
CA ILE A 38 11.22 4.45 3.64
C ILE A 38 10.55 4.85 4.95
N HIS A 39 9.28 4.53 5.09
CA HIS A 39 8.47 4.83 6.26
C HIS A 39 8.17 3.51 6.96
N PHE A 40 8.83 3.28 8.10
CA PHE A 40 8.41 2.26 9.04
C PHE A 40 7.24 2.83 9.83
N ILE A 41 6.03 2.35 9.54
CA ILE A 41 4.81 2.85 10.21
C ILE A 41 4.79 2.21 11.60
N SER A 42 5.06 3.02 12.62
CA SER A 42 5.10 2.52 13.99
C SER A 42 3.68 2.27 14.49
N LEU A 43 3.33 1.00 14.62
CA LEU A 43 2.07 0.54 15.18
C LEU A 43 2.31 0.05 16.62
N ASN A 44 1.29 0.13 17.47
CA ASN A 44 1.41 -0.26 18.88
C ASN A 44 1.23 -1.78 19.05
N SER A 45 1.98 -2.57 18.28
CA SER A 45 2.04 -4.04 18.30
C SER A 45 3.38 -4.52 17.73
N THR A 46 3.58 -5.84 17.68
CA THR A 46 4.65 -6.48 16.90
C THR A 46 4.03 -6.84 15.55
N THR A 47 4.16 -5.94 14.58
CA THR A 47 3.52 -6.04 13.25
C THR A 47 4.29 -5.15 12.28
N ASP A 48 4.32 -5.53 11.00
CA ASP A 48 5.10 -4.83 9.98
C ASP A 48 4.20 -4.09 8.98
N ALA A 49 4.46 -2.79 8.83
CA ALA A 49 3.84 -1.95 7.80
C ALA A 49 4.87 -0.94 7.28
N ILE A 50 5.23 -1.05 6.00
CA ILE A 50 6.30 -0.25 5.41
C ILE A 50 5.83 0.42 4.11
N LEU A 51 5.86 1.75 4.09
CA LEU A 51 5.61 2.52 2.88
C LEU A 51 6.94 2.96 2.24
N LEU A 52 7.06 2.72 0.94
CA LEU A 52 8.15 3.18 0.10
C LEU A 52 7.67 4.40 -0.70
N GLU A 53 8.36 5.54 -0.56
CA GLU A 53 8.09 6.77 -1.30
C GLU A 53 9.28 7.05 -2.22
N SER A 54 9.03 7.32 -3.50
CA SER A 54 10.06 7.86 -4.40
C SER A 54 9.44 8.74 -5.47
N ASN A 55 9.84 10.02 -5.52
CA ASN A 55 9.35 10.98 -6.51
C ASN A 55 7.81 11.07 -6.58
N GLY A 56 7.15 11.03 -5.42
CA GLY A 56 5.69 11.07 -5.31
C GLY A 56 4.96 9.85 -5.88
N GLN A 57 5.68 8.74 -6.02
CA GLN A 57 5.14 7.39 -6.23
C GLN A 57 5.33 6.57 -4.98
N TYR A 58 4.43 5.62 -4.78
CA TYR A 58 4.30 4.88 -3.54
C TYR A 58 4.17 3.39 -3.79
N GLY A 59 4.78 2.59 -2.94
CA GLY A 59 4.54 1.15 -2.87
C GLY A 59 4.56 0.69 -1.42
N MET A 60 3.85 -0.39 -1.13
CA MET A 60 3.72 -0.93 0.22
C MET A 60 4.48 -2.25 0.33
N VAL A 61 5.08 -2.50 1.50
CA VAL A 61 5.63 -3.80 1.89
C VAL A 61 5.02 -4.14 3.24
N ASP A 62 4.10 -5.10 3.23
CA ASP A 62 3.21 -5.44 4.35
C ASP A 62 2.39 -4.24 4.84
N SER A 63 1.26 -4.49 5.50
CA SER A 63 0.36 -3.45 6.03
C SER A 63 -0.08 -3.67 7.46
N GLY A 64 0.43 -4.71 8.09
CA GLY A 64 0.21 -5.02 9.48
C GLY A 64 -1.15 -5.67 9.76
N GLU A 65 -1.36 -5.90 11.05
CA GLU A 65 -2.55 -6.54 11.62
C GLU A 65 -3.81 -5.69 11.44
N ASP A 66 -4.95 -6.32 11.19
CA ASP A 66 -6.26 -5.69 11.03
C ASP A 66 -7.28 -6.15 12.09
N TRP A 67 -8.50 -5.61 12.00
CA TRP A 67 -9.53 -5.84 13.00
C TRP A 67 -10.30 -7.13 12.79
N ASP A 68 -10.35 -7.63 11.56
CA ASP A 68 -11.10 -8.82 11.21
C ASP A 68 -10.30 -10.10 11.50
N TYR A 69 -11.01 -11.23 11.45
CA TYR A 69 -10.49 -12.56 11.80
C TYR A 69 -11.53 -13.60 11.39
N PRO A 70 -11.14 -14.87 11.18
CA PRO A 70 -12.10 -15.92 10.83
C PRO A 70 -13.10 -16.18 11.96
N ASP A 71 -14.38 -16.26 11.62
CA ASP A 71 -15.49 -16.47 12.58
C ASP A 71 -15.70 -17.94 13.00
N GLY A 72 -15.00 -18.87 12.36
CA GLY A 72 -15.12 -20.30 12.59
C GLY A 72 -16.08 -21.03 11.66
N GLU A 73 -16.76 -20.35 10.73
CA GLU A 73 -17.71 -20.97 9.80
C GLU A 73 -17.02 -21.52 8.54
N GLU A 74 -16.39 -20.65 7.74
CA GLU A 74 -15.67 -21.05 6.52
C GLU A 74 -14.21 -21.43 6.81
N TYR A 75 -13.57 -20.67 7.69
CA TYR A 75 -12.21 -20.90 8.17
C TYR A 75 -12.23 -21.24 9.66
N GLU A 76 -11.48 -22.26 10.07
CA GLU A 76 -11.39 -22.65 11.48
C GLU A 76 -10.80 -21.52 12.33
N LEU A 77 -11.45 -21.15 13.43
CA LEU A 77 -10.88 -20.25 14.42
C LEU A 77 -9.89 -21.03 15.31
N ARG A 78 -8.59 -20.86 15.06
CA ARG A 78 -7.51 -21.61 15.71
C ARG A 78 -6.97 -20.88 16.94
N GLU A 79 -6.39 -21.65 17.86
CA GLU A 79 -5.70 -21.08 19.03
C GLU A 79 -4.51 -20.21 18.58
N GLY A 80 -4.44 -18.98 19.08
CA GLY A 80 -3.35 -18.04 18.80
C GLY A 80 -3.65 -17.00 17.72
N VAL A 81 -4.78 -17.11 17.01
CA VAL A 81 -5.28 -16.05 16.11
C VAL A 81 -5.50 -14.75 16.89
N THR A 82 -5.05 -13.63 16.33
CA THR A 82 -5.33 -12.29 16.87
C THR A 82 -6.83 -11.99 16.69
N ILE A 83 -7.48 -11.43 17.72
CA ILE A 83 -8.92 -11.17 17.69
C ILE A 83 -9.18 -9.73 18.11
N GLY A 84 -9.76 -8.94 17.20
CA GLY A 84 -10.24 -7.58 17.47
C GLY A 84 -9.12 -6.62 17.91
N ILE A 85 -7.94 -6.76 17.31
CA ILE A 85 -6.82 -5.84 17.48
C ILE A 85 -6.28 -5.52 16.09
N GLY A 86 -6.67 -4.37 15.53
CA GLY A 86 -6.28 -3.95 14.18
C GLY A 86 -5.66 -2.56 14.13
N TYR A 87 -4.89 -2.32 13.07
CA TYR A 87 -4.18 -1.07 12.80
C TYR A 87 -4.43 -0.51 11.39
N GLU A 88 -5.33 -1.12 10.63
CA GLU A 88 -5.64 -0.78 9.24
C GLU A 88 -6.00 0.71 9.09
N GLN A 89 -6.78 1.26 10.02
CA GLN A 89 -7.18 2.67 10.00
C GLN A 89 -6.00 3.63 10.26
N GLN A 90 -5.03 3.22 11.09
CA GLN A 90 -3.83 3.99 11.39
C GLN A 90 -2.90 4.02 10.16
N VAL A 91 -2.79 2.90 9.46
CA VAL A 91 -2.03 2.80 8.19
C VAL A 91 -2.69 3.64 7.12
N ILE A 92 -4.01 3.48 6.88
CA ILE A 92 -4.77 4.27 5.92
C ILE A 92 -4.62 5.77 6.21
N HIS A 93 -4.84 6.19 7.46
CA HIS A 93 -4.71 7.58 7.85
C HIS A 93 -3.32 8.15 7.58
N TYR A 94 -2.26 7.35 7.84
CA TYR A 94 -0.89 7.78 7.58
C TYR A 94 -0.60 7.94 6.09
N LEU A 95 -1.05 7.01 5.25
CA LEU A 95 -0.93 7.10 3.79
C LEU A 95 -1.67 8.34 3.25
N GLU A 96 -2.89 8.61 3.74
CA GLU A 96 -3.65 9.81 3.37
C GLU A 96 -2.92 11.11 3.75
N GLN A 97 -2.32 11.18 4.94
CA GLN A 97 -1.54 12.34 5.38
C GLN A 97 -0.34 12.63 4.47
N LEU A 98 0.24 11.59 3.86
CA LEU A 98 1.33 11.71 2.90
C LEU A 98 0.86 12.03 1.47
N GLY A 99 -0.45 12.11 1.23
CA GLY A 99 -1.01 12.38 -0.09
C GLY A 99 -0.94 11.19 -1.04
N VAL A 100 -0.96 9.96 -0.52
CA VAL A 100 -1.02 8.75 -1.33
C VAL A 100 -2.37 8.65 -2.02
N GLU A 101 -2.36 8.64 -3.36
CA GLU A 101 -3.57 8.48 -4.18
C GLU A 101 -3.71 7.07 -4.78
N LYS A 102 -2.59 6.34 -4.88
CA LYS A 102 -2.48 4.98 -5.42
C LYS A 102 -1.16 4.34 -4.98
N LEU A 103 -1.11 3.02 -5.08
CA LEU A 103 0.11 2.23 -4.94
C LEU A 103 0.53 1.64 -6.29
N ASP A 104 1.80 1.81 -6.66
CA ASP A 104 2.37 1.17 -7.86
C ASP A 104 2.56 -0.34 -7.66
N PHE A 105 2.64 -0.76 -6.39
CA PHE A 105 2.70 -2.15 -5.98
C PHE A 105 2.43 -2.31 -4.47
N TYR A 106 2.02 -3.51 -4.10
CA TYR A 106 2.02 -4.04 -2.74
C TYR A 106 2.87 -5.32 -2.74
N ILE A 107 3.79 -5.47 -1.79
CA ILE A 107 4.54 -6.71 -1.55
C ILE A 107 4.03 -7.32 -0.24
N ALA A 108 3.38 -8.47 -0.34
CA ALA A 108 2.98 -9.32 0.77
C ALA A 108 4.12 -10.32 1.05
N THR A 109 4.81 -10.16 2.17
CA THR A 109 5.99 -10.99 2.46
C THR A 109 5.60 -12.45 2.72
N HIS A 110 4.56 -12.68 3.53
CA HIS A 110 3.96 -13.97 3.81
C HIS A 110 2.60 -13.81 4.47
N SER A 111 1.81 -14.90 4.50
CA SER A 111 0.41 -14.89 4.93
C SER A 111 0.23 -14.98 6.44
N HIS A 112 0.92 -14.15 7.23
CA HIS A 112 0.53 -13.94 8.62
C HIS A 112 -0.25 -12.63 8.74
N SER A 113 -1.24 -12.60 9.64
CA SER A 113 -2.12 -11.45 9.85
C SER A 113 -1.36 -10.19 10.25
N ASP A 114 -0.31 -10.31 11.08
CA ASP A 114 0.56 -9.20 11.49
C ASP A 114 1.44 -8.62 10.36
N HIS A 115 1.32 -9.15 9.14
CA HIS A 115 1.95 -8.67 7.93
C HIS A 115 0.91 -8.25 6.88
N ILE A 116 0.00 -9.14 6.51
CA ILE A 116 -0.94 -8.91 5.39
C ILE A 116 -2.39 -8.76 5.82
N GLY A 117 -2.69 -8.77 7.12
CA GLY A 117 -4.05 -8.68 7.65
C GLY A 117 -4.80 -7.48 7.08
N SER A 118 -4.21 -6.28 7.16
CA SER A 118 -4.82 -5.06 6.61
C SER A 118 -4.78 -4.96 5.08
N GLY A 119 -4.29 -6.00 4.39
CA GLY A 119 -3.94 -5.95 2.98
C GLY A 119 -5.16 -5.66 2.10
N ASP A 120 -6.29 -6.31 2.37
CA ASP A 120 -7.50 -6.10 1.60
C ASP A 120 -8.15 -4.74 1.84
N GLU A 121 -8.16 -4.19 3.07
CA GLU A 121 -8.58 -2.79 3.27
C GLU A 121 -7.72 -1.82 2.49
N ILE A 122 -6.39 -2.03 2.49
CA ILE A 122 -5.46 -1.17 1.75
C ILE A 122 -5.75 -1.23 0.25
N LEU A 123 -5.99 -2.43 -0.31
CA LEU A 123 -6.32 -2.59 -1.73
C LEU A 123 -7.69 -1.98 -2.09
N ARG A 124 -8.69 -2.04 -1.19
CA ARG A 124 -9.99 -1.39 -1.39
C ARG A 124 -9.89 0.13 -1.32
N HIS A 125 -9.02 0.66 -0.45
CA HIS A 125 -8.90 2.11 -0.21
C HIS A 125 -7.98 2.81 -1.21
N PHE A 126 -6.86 2.17 -1.58
CA PHE A 126 -5.87 2.71 -2.50
C PHE A 126 -5.77 1.84 -3.75
N PRO A 127 -6.15 2.35 -4.93
CA PRO A 127 -5.93 1.63 -6.19
C PRO A 127 -4.48 1.15 -6.29
N THR A 128 -4.31 -0.14 -6.52
CA THR A 128 -2.99 -0.80 -6.49
C THR A 128 -2.75 -1.50 -7.81
N ASP A 129 -1.65 -1.19 -8.50
CA ASP A 129 -1.42 -1.76 -9.84
C ASP A 129 -1.06 -3.25 -9.77
N ARG A 130 -0.20 -3.64 -8.82
CA ARG A 130 0.37 -4.98 -8.72
C ARG A 130 0.46 -5.47 -7.29
N LEU A 131 0.10 -6.72 -7.06
CA LEU A 131 0.30 -7.45 -5.81
C LEU A 131 1.36 -8.51 -6.02
N TYR A 132 2.48 -8.40 -5.32
CA TYR A 132 3.50 -9.44 -5.24
C TYR A 132 3.22 -10.30 -4.01
N ILE A 133 2.92 -11.57 -4.22
CA ILE A 133 2.58 -12.50 -3.15
C ILE A 133 2.98 -13.92 -3.57
N ASN A 134 3.55 -14.71 -2.65
CA ASN A 134 3.77 -16.13 -2.91
C ASN A 134 2.47 -16.90 -2.71
N GLU A 135 2.27 -17.99 -3.48
CA GLU A 135 1.10 -18.84 -3.25
C GLU A 135 1.17 -19.42 -1.83
N TYR A 136 0.06 -19.32 -1.12
CA TYR A 136 -0.12 -19.91 0.19
C TYR A 136 -1.25 -20.94 0.17
N LYS A 137 -1.00 -22.05 0.85
CA LYS A 137 -1.97 -23.07 1.18
C LYS A 137 -1.59 -23.67 2.53
N ASP A 138 -2.57 -23.93 3.40
CA ASP A 138 -2.32 -24.63 4.67
C ASP A 138 -1.60 -25.98 4.44
N GLU A 139 -1.87 -26.66 3.32
CA GLU A 139 -1.22 -27.91 2.92
C GLU A 139 0.25 -27.74 2.48
N TYR A 140 0.78 -26.52 2.44
CA TYR A 140 2.22 -26.30 2.25
C TYR A 140 2.97 -26.36 3.60
N LEU A 141 2.25 -26.33 4.72
CA LEU A 141 2.80 -26.39 6.06
C LEU A 141 2.59 -27.76 6.68
N TYR A 142 3.60 -28.25 7.39
CA TYR A 142 3.53 -29.52 8.13
C TYR A 142 2.34 -29.63 9.09
N ASP A 143 1.94 -28.51 9.70
CA ASP A 143 0.82 -28.48 10.65
C ASP A 143 -0.54 -28.73 9.94
N GLY A 144 -0.60 -28.58 8.60
CA GLY A 144 -1.73 -28.97 7.74
C GLY A 144 -1.87 -30.48 7.51
N HIS A 145 -0.85 -31.28 7.85
CA HIS A 145 -0.82 -32.73 7.61
C HIS A 145 -1.00 -33.58 8.87
N LYS A 146 -1.59 -33.02 9.95
CA LYS A 146 -1.65 -33.67 11.28
C LYS A 146 -2.70 -34.78 11.45
N THR A 147 -3.58 -35.00 10.47
CA THR A 147 -4.78 -35.84 10.65
C THR A 147 -4.71 -37.23 10.02
N ASP A 148 -3.91 -37.42 8.95
CA ASP A 148 -3.74 -38.71 8.28
C ASP A 148 -2.31 -39.25 8.49
N PRO A 149 -2.11 -40.30 9.32
CA PRO A 149 -0.81 -40.93 9.51
C PRO A 149 -0.18 -41.54 8.26
N ASN A 150 -0.92 -41.66 7.15
CA ASN A 150 -0.40 -42.15 5.86
C ASN A 150 0.05 -41.02 4.93
N ASP A 151 -0.16 -39.75 5.30
CA ASP A 151 0.35 -38.61 4.55
C ASP A 151 1.90 -38.62 4.58
N PRO A 152 2.59 -38.53 3.43
CA PRO A 152 4.06 -38.49 3.39
C PRO A 152 4.68 -37.31 4.15
N TYR A 153 3.89 -36.26 4.44
CA TYR A 153 4.27 -35.08 5.21
C TYR A 153 3.70 -35.09 6.64
N TYR A 154 3.05 -36.19 7.07
CA TYR A 154 2.52 -36.33 8.42
C TYR A 154 3.60 -36.09 9.48
N VAL A 155 3.29 -35.20 10.42
CA VAL A 155 4.06 -35.00 11.65
C VAL A 155 3.14 -35.09 12.86
N GLU A 156 3.47 -36.02 13.75
CA GLU A 156 2.81 -36.10 15.06
C GLU A 156 3.30 -34.93 15.92
N ARG A 157 2.59 -33.81 15.85
CA ARG A 157 2.91 -32.61 16.63
C ARG A 157 2.03 -32.53 17.86
N THR A 158 2.65 -32.38 19.02
CA THR A 158 1.97 -32.37 20.32
C THR A 158 1.77 -30.96 20.89
N THR A 159 2.31 -29.91 20.25
CA THR A 159 2.12 -28.52 20.68
C THR A 159 2.19 -27.50 19.53
N GLY A 160 1.23 -26.56 19.55
CA GLY A 160 1.21 -25.30 18.79
C GLY A 160 0.96 -25.46 17.29
N ASP A 161 -0.21 -24.99 16.85
CA ASP A 161 -0.57 -24.81 15.44
C ASP A 161 0.04 -23.50 14.89
N ARG A 162 0.55 -23.52 13.65
CA ARG A 162 1.09 -22.34 12.93
C ARG A 162 0.28 -21.99 11.69
N LEU A 163 -0.84 -22.66 11.49
CA LEU A 163 -1.75 -22.33 10.41
C LEU A 163 -2.55 -21.05 10.72
N TRP A 164 -2.85 -20.81 12.01
CA TRP A 164 -3.58 -19.64 12.53
C TRP A 164 -4.71 -19.19 11.58
N ASP A 165 -4.72 -17.93 11.16
CA ASP A 165 -5.62 -17.33 10.19
C ASP A 165 -4.96 -17.14 8.82
N ASN A 166 -3.81 -17.77 8.59
CA ASN A 166 -2.98 -17.53 7.41
C ASN A 166 -3.72 -17.74 6.08
N GLN A 167 -4.51 -18.82 5.99
CA GLN A 167 -5.31 -19.12 4.80
C GLN A 167 -6.40 -18.07 4.59
N TYR A 168 -7.03 -17.63 5.69
CA TYR A 168 -8.07 -16.61 5.67
C TYR A 168 -7.54 -15.27 5.14
N VAL A 169 -6.46 -14.75 5.73
CA VAL A 169 -5.88 -13.45 5.29
C VAL A 169 -5.33 -13.53 3.86
N TYR A 170 -4.77 -14.67 3.45
CA TYR A 170 -4.34 -14.87 2.06
C TYR A 170 -5.52 -14.82 1.09
N ASP A 171 -6.61 -15.52 1.39
CA ASP A 171 -7.77 -15.58 0.51
C ASP A 171 -8.48 -14.22 0.43
N CYS A 172 -8.64 -13.51 1.54
CA CYS A 172 -9.17 -12.13 1.58
C CYS A 172 -8.36 -11.19 0.66
N MET A 173 -7.03 -11.25 0.76
CA MET A 173 -6.12 -10.47 -0.07
C MET A 173 -6.26 -10.81 -1.56
N ILE A 174 -6.30 -12.10 -1.91
CA ILE A 174 -6.41 -12.59 -3.30
C ILE A 174 -7.78 -12.27 -3.90
N GLU A 175 -8.86 -12.44 -3.15
CA GLU A 175 -10.20 -12.07 -3.58
C GLU A 175 -10.27 -10.58 -3.86
N THR A 176 -9.85 -9.76 -2.90
CA THR A 176 -9.89 -8.30 -3.03
C THR A 176 -9.01 -7.81 -4.18
N ALA A 177 -7.83 -8.39 -4.38
CA ALA A 177 -7.00 -8.07 -5.55
C ALA A 177 -7.74 -8.33 -6.88
N LYS A 178 -8.48 -9.42 -6.99
CA LYS A 178 -9.31 -9.71 -8.19
C LYS A 178 -10.46 -8.72 -8.33
N GLU A 179 -11.13 -8.37 -7.23
CA GLU A 179 -12.23 -7.39 -7.22
C GLU A 179 -11.78 -6.00 -7.69
N GLN A 180 -10.61 -5.56 -7.23
CA GLN A 180 -10.05 -4.25 -7.56
C GLN A 180 -9.30 -4.22 -8.90
N GLY A 181 -9.10 -5.38 -9.54
CA GLY A 181 -8.35 -5.50 -10.78
C GLY A 181 -6.84 -5.32 -10.61
N THR A 182 -6.32 -5.55 -9.40
CA THR A 182 -4.88 -5.58 -9.09
C THR A 182 -4.23 -6.78 -9.77
N GLU A 183 -3.13 -6.58 -10.48
CA GLU A 183 -2.40 -7.66 -11.14
C GLU A 183 -1.65 -8.51 -10.09
N ILE A 184 -2.05 -9.78 -9.93
CA ILE A 184 -1.44 -10.69 -8.95
C ILE A 184 -0.22 -11.37 -9.58
N ILE A 185 0.95 -11.14 -8.98
CA ILE A 185 2.23 -11.70 -9.38
C ILE A 185 2.70 -12.69 -8.32
N THR A 186 2.72 -13.96 -8.71
CA THR A 186 3.24 -15.06 -7.90
C THR A 186 4.47 -15.68 -8.57
N ASN A 187 5.25 -16.48 -7.83
CA ASN A 187 6.35 -17.28 -8.37
C ASN A 187 7.30 -16.51 -9.30
N LEU A 188 8.09 -15.61 -8.72
CA LEU A 188 9.06 -14.77 -9.43
C LEU A 188 10.23 -15.58 -10.04
N ASP A 189 10.40 -16.85 -9.66
CA ASP A 189 11.39 -17.75 -10.26
C ASP A 189 10.95 -18.30 -11.63
N ASN A 190 9.67 -18.16 -11.97
CA ASN A 190 9.16 -18.61 -13.26
C ASN A 190 9.62 -17.66 -14.38
N PRO A 191 10.24 -18.15 -15.48
CA PRO A 191 10.69 -17.32 -16.59
C PRO A 191 9.62 -16.39 -17.19
N GLU A 192 8.34 -16.77 -17.14
CA GLU A 192 7.24 -15.90 -17.62
C GLU A 192 7.06 -14.63 -16.77
N ASN A 193 7.58 -14.62 -15.54
CA ASN A 193 7.50 -13.52 -14.60
C ASN A 193 8.79 -12.67 -14.54
N GLU A 194 9.80 -12.95 -15.37
CA GLU A 194 11.09 -12.23 -15.38
C GLU A 194 10.89 -10.71 -15.52
N GLN A 195 9.86 -10.28 -16.26
CA GLN A 195 9.52 -8.87 -16.44
C GLN A 195 9.11 -8.15 -15.15
N TYR A 196 8.69 -8.87 -14.10
CA TYR A 196 8.24 -8.30 -12.84
C TYR A 196 9.34 -8.21 -11.78
N LEU A 197 10.53 -8.78 -12.03
CA LEU A 197 11.69 -8.72 -11.13
C LEU A 197 12.25 -7.31 -10.96
N SER A 198 11.95 -6.41 -11.90
CA SER A 198 12.30 -5.00 -11.80
C SER A 198 11.21 -4.17 -12.44
N PHE A 199 10.88 -3.04 -11.83
CA PHE A 199 9.98 -2.08 -12.44
C PHE A 199 10.57 -0.69 -12.35
N LYS A 200 10.26 0.14 -13.35
CA LYS A 200 10.56 1.56 -13.33
C LYS A 200 9.25 2.29 -13.09
N PRO A 201 9.13 3.03 -11.98
CA PRO A 201 7.98 3.88 -11.74
C PRO A 201 7.76 4.80 -12.96
N ALA A 202 6.53 4.94 -13.42
CA ALA A 202 6.25 5.83 -14.54
C ALA A 202 6.59 7.25 -14.10
N ASN A 203 7.45 7.96 -14.82
CA ASN A 203 7.68 9.38 -14.51
C ASN A 203 6.33 10.09 -14.53
N LYS A 204 5.91 10.69 -13.40
CA LYS A 204 4.84 11.70 -13.41
C LYS A 204 5.22 12.65 -14.53
N LYS A 205 4.42 12.68 -15.61
CA LYS A 205 4.59 13.71 -16.64
C LYS A 205 4.57 15.00 -15.86
N SER A 206 5.68 15.72 -15.88
CA SER A 206 5.72 17.08 -15.38
C SER A 206 4.58 17.81 -16.08
N ILE A 207 3.50 18.06 -15.34
CA ILE A 207 2.48 18.98 -15.78
C ILE A 207 3.12 20.34 -15.52
N VAL A 208 4.03 20.71 -16.41
CA VAL A 208 4.42 22.11 -16.60
C VAL A 208 3.18 22.80 -17.13
N ASN A 209 2.42 23.42 -16.23
CA ASN A 209 1.46 24.48 -16.53
C ASN A 209 2.14 25.82 -16.27
#